data_AF-A0A7C4CM72-F1
#
_entry.id   AF-A0A7C4CM72-F1
#
_cell.length_a   1.000
_cell.length_b   1.000
_cell.length_c   1.000
_cell.angle_alpha   90.00
_cell.angle_beta   90.00
_cell.angle_gamma   90.00
#
_symmetry.space_group_name_H-M   'P 1'
#
loop_
_entity.id
_entity.type
_entity.pdbx_description
1 polymer ?
#
loop_
_entity_poly.entity_id
_entity_poly.type
_entity_poly.pdbx_seq_one_letter_code
_entity_poly.pdbx_strand_id
1 'polypeptide(L)' 'MAVLDGEIIAVDSSNRPLPFQVLLRRFRRTRTFEEDLQIPLRLYLFDILYLDGLE' A
#
# COMPACT_ATOMS: atom_id res chain seq x y z
N MET A 1 9.91 10.36 -15.59
CA MET A 1 10.01 9.17 -14.71
C MET A 1 10.19 9.67 -13.29
N ALA A 2 9.49 9.07 -12.33
CA ALA A 2 9.61 9.45 -10.93
C ALA A 2 9.92 8.22 -10.07
N VAL A 3 10.75 8.39 -9.06
CA VAL A 3 10.93 7.44 -7.97
C VAL A 3 10.41 8.11 -6.71
N LEU A 4 9.41 7.49 -6.09
CA LEU A 4 8.72 8.03 -4.93
C LEU A 4 8.88 7.05 -3.79
N ASP A 5 9.11 7.58 -2.58
CA ASP A 5 9.09 6.78 -1.36
C ASP A 5 7.76 6.96 -0.64
N GLY A 6 7.26 5.86 -0.07
CA GLY A 6 5.92 5.84 0.50
C GLY A 6 5.55 4.57 1.23
N GLU A 7 4.54 4.67 2.08
CA GLU A 7 4.00 3.57 2.86
C GLU A 7 2.59 3.18 2.38
N ILE A 8 2.34 1.87 2.31
CA ILE A 8 1.01 1.33 2.02
C ILE A 8 0.36 0.90 3.35
N ILE A 9 -0.81 1.44 3.63
CA ILE A 9 -1.57 1.17 4.85
C ILE A 9 -2.92 0.54 4.48
N ALA A 10 -3.25 -0.58 5.10
CA ALA A 10 -4.59 -1.15 5.02
C ALA A 10 -5.53 -0.34 5.91
N VAL A 11 -6.74 -0.03 5.44
CA VAL A 11 -7.74 0.69 6.22
C VAL A 11 -9.05 -0.08 6.33
N ASP A 12 -9.82 0.18 7.38
CA ASP A 12 -11.17 -0.34 7.54
C ASP A 12 -12.21 0.50 6.75
N SER A 13 -13.48 0.10 6.79
CA SER A 13 -14.59 0.84 6.17
C SER A 13 -14.80 2.25 6.73
N SER A 14 -14.20 2.54 7.90
CA SER A 14 -14.20 3.86 8.55
C SER A 14 -12.90 4.64 8.29
N ASN A 15 -12.06 4.20 7.33
CA ASN A 15 -10.75 4.77 7.01
C ASN A 15 -9.72 4.76 8.15
N ARG A 16 -9.87 3.88 9.14
CA ARG A 16 -8.87 3.74 10.20
C ARG A 16 -7.79 2.76 9.80
N PRO A 17 -6.52 3.05 10.11
CA PRO A 17 -5.40 2.16 9.80
C PRO A 17 -5.54 0.83 10.53
N LEU A 18 -5.36 -0.25 9.78
CA LEU A 18 -5.30 -1.61 10.28
C LEU A 18 -3.84 -2.00 10.59
N PRO A 19 -3.62 -2.95 11.51
CA PRO A 19 -2.26 -3.40 11.85
C PRO A 19 -1.51 -3.97 10.65
N PHE A 20 -0.18 -3.76 10.62
CA PHE A 20 0.71 -4.25 9.55
C PHE A 20 0.60 -5.75 9.26
N GLN A 21 0.27 -6.56 10.27
CA GLN A 21 0.04 -8.00 10.12
C GLN A 21 -1.08 -8.32 9.10
N VAL A 22 -2.07 -7.44 8.95
CA VAL A 22 -3.16 -7.57 7.97
C VAL A 22 -2.61 -7.39 6.55
N LEU A 23 -1.70 -6.45 6.33
CA LEU A 23 -1.01 -6.27 5.04
C LEU A 23 -0.20 -7.52 4.66
N LEU A 24 0.58 -8.06 5.61
CA LEU A 24 1.40 -9.25 5.36
C LEU A 24 0.57 -10.48 4.94
N ARG A 25 -0.64 -10.63 5.48
CA ARG A 25 -1.55 -11.72 5.09
C ARG A 25 -1.96 -11.62 3.63
N ARG A 26 -2.15 -10.41 3.10
CA ARG A 26 -2.45 -10.14 1.69
C ARG A 26 -1.26 -10.43 0.77
N PHE A 27 -0.06 -9.97 1.12
CA PHE A 27 1.14 -10.18 0.29
C PHE A 27 1.60 -11.63 0.20
N ARG A 28 1.38 -12.44 1.25
CA ARG A 28 1.76 -13.86 1.28
C ARG A 28 0.87 -14.78 0.44
N ARG A 29 -0.27 -14.31 -0.07
CA ARG A 29 -1.18 -15.08 -0.92
C ARG A 29 -1.06 -14.60 -2.37
N THR A 30 -0.07 -15.12 -3.09
CA THR A 30 0.31 -14.65 -4.44
C THR A 30 -0.69 -15.01 -5.55
N ARG A 31 -1.76 -15.77 -5.32
CA ARG A 31 -2.73 -16.08 -6.38
C ARG A 31 -3.99 -16.67 -5.79
N THR A 32 -5.13 -16.20 -6.29
CA THR A 32 -6.48 -16.75 -6.15
C THR A 32 -7.23 -16.29 -4.90
N PHE A 33 -8.51 -15.98 -5.13
CA PHE A 33 -9.58 -15.57 -4.21
C PHE A 33 -9.82 -14.06 -4.09
N GLU A 34 -10.90 -13.65 -4.74
CA GLU A 34 -11.48 -12.31 -4.85
C GLU A 34 -12.00 -11.76 -3.51
N GLU A 35 -12.01 -12.58 -2.45
CA GLU A 35 -12.60 -12.26 -1.15
C GLU A 35 -11.71 -11.33 -0.30
N ASP A 36 -10.37 -11.43 -0.42
CA ASP A 36 -9.41 -10.56 0.30
C ASP A 36 -9.17 -9.19 -0.41
N LEU A 37 -9.78 -8.96 -1.59
CA LEU A 37 -9.72 -7.68 -2.31
C LEU A 37 -10.54 -6.56 -1.62
N GLN A 38 -11.39 -6.90 -0.66
CA GLN A 38 -12.32 -5.97 -0.02
C GLN A 38 -11.68 -5.05 1.02
N ILE A 39 -10.43 -5.29 1.43
CA ILE A 39 -9.76 -4.39 2.38
C ILE A 39 -9.13 -3.23 1.59
N PRO A 40 -9.65 -1.99 1.73
CA PRO A 40 -9.10 -0.84 1.04
C PRO A 40 -7.67 -0.55 1.50
N LEU A 41 -6.80 -0.19 0.55
CA LEU A 41 -5.43 0.24 0.80
C LEU A 41 -5.30 1.73 0.52
N ARG A 42 -4.46 2.41 1.29
CA ARG A 42 -4.05 3.79 1.04
C ARG A 42 -2.54 3.86 0.88
N LEU A 43 -2.09 4.62 -0.12
CA LEU A 43 -0.69 4.95 -0.34
C LEU A 43 -0.42 6.33 0.26
N TYR A 44 0.55 6.40 1.16
CA TYR A 44 1.06 7.64 1.75
C TYR A 44 2.46 7.88 1.21
N LEU A 45 2.56 8.79 0.24
CA LEU A 45 3.85 9.23 -0.29
C LEU A 45 4.43 10.29 0.63
N PHE A 46 5.70 10.15 0.99
CA PHE A 46 6.38 11.10 1.86
C PHE A 46 7.69 11.64 1.28
N ASP A 47 8.23 11.03 0.23
CA ASP A 47 9.44 11.54 -0.43
C ASP A 47 9.45 11.33 -1.95
N ILE A 48 10.25 12.15 -2.64
CA ILE A 48 10.54 12.04 -4.07
C ILE A 48 12.05 11.88 -4.20
N LEU A 49 12.49 10.67 -4.57
CA LEU A 49 13.90 10.35 -4.72
C LEU A 49 14.45 10.66 -6.12
N TYR A 50 13.56 10.83 -7.10
CA TYR A 50 13.91 11.17 -8.47
C TYR A 50 12.70 11.74 -9.21
N LEU A 51 12.90 12.79 -9.99
CA LEU A 51 11.87 13.35 -10.87
C LEU A 51 12.47 13.82 -12.19
N ASP A 52 12.12 13.14 -13.27
CA ASP A 52 12.40 13.56 -14.66
C ASP A 52 13.88 13.89 -14.95
N GLY A 53 14.81 13.14 -14.34
CA GLY A 53 16.26 13.34 -14.54
C GLY A 53 16.92 14.17 -13.46
N LEU A 54 16.16 14.68 -12.50
CA LEU A 54 16.65 15.35 -11.31
C LEU A 54 16.72 14.32 -10.17
N GLU A 55 17.94 14.11 -9.67
CA GLU A 55 18.23 13.43 -8.39
C GLU A 55 18.15 14.42 -7.23
#